data_AF-A0A0B1S249-F1
#
_entry.id   AF-A0A0B1S249-F1
#
_cell.length_a   1.000
_cell.length_b   1.000
_cell.length_c   1.000
_cell.angle_alpha   90.00
_cell.angle_beta   90.00
_cell.angle_gamma   90.00
#
_symmetry.space_group_name_H-M   'P 1'
#
loop_
_entity.id
_entity.type
_entity.pdbx_description
1 polymer ?
#
loop_
_entity_poly.entity_id
_entity_poly.type
_entity_poly.pdbx_seq_one_letter_code
_entity_poly.pdbx_strand_id
1 'polypeptide(L)'
;MVFEKVGDSYKNAVSEPCDYNHALIVGDKIWLFGKKFVSQPTFNWGHHVAFPGTYAVAFDTASNKWEDPHTFHALTNEENVDEVMFVFDGAIHALLYTSFGEVSLKSLHKWTGSSFESVNLT
;
A
#
# COMPACT_ATOMS: atom_id res chain seq x y z
N MET A 1 -6.01 17.60 -30.11
CA MET A 1 -6.11 17.44 -28.64
C MET A 1 -4.70 17.59 -28.09
N VAL A 2 -4.45 18.60 -27.26
CA VAL A 2 -3.14 18.82 -26.63
C VAL A 2 -3.24 18.21 -25.24
N PHE A 3 -2.36 17.27 -24.92
CA PHE A 3 -2.27 16.71 -23.57
C PHE A 3 -1.34 17.60 -22.74
N GLU A 4 -1.84 18.06 -21.60
CA GLU A 4 -1.04 18.83 -20.64
C GLU A 4 -0.35 17.88 -19.66
N LYS A 5 0.90 18.18 -19.31
CA LYS A 5 1.65 17.42 -18.31
C LYS A 5 1.11 17.77 -16.92
N VAL A 6 0.54 16.77 -16.24
CA VAL A 6 -0.05 16.94 -14.89
C VAL A 6 1.00 16.83 -13.78
N GLY A 7 2.11 16.09 -13.98
CA GLY A 7 3.14 15.92 -12.96
C GLY A 7 4.34 15.13 -13.47
N ASP A 8 5.38 15.03 -12.64
CA ASP A 8 6.52 14.15 -12.87
C ASP A 8 6.21 12.69 -12.52
N SER A 9 7.05 11.75 -12.96
CA SER A 9 6.93 10.35 -12.57
C SER A 9 7.25 10.17 -11.08
N TYR A 10 6.47 9.32 -10.38
CA TYR A 10 6.77 8.95 -8.98
C TYR A 10 8.15 8.35 -8.80
N LYS A 11 8.73 7.77 -9.87
CA LYS A 11 10.08 7.20 -9.86
C LYS A 11 11.17 8.23 -9.57
N ASN A 12 10.87 9.53 -9.72
CA ASN A 12 11.77 10.61 -9.32
C ASN A 12 11.68 10.94 -7.82
N ALA A 13 10.58 10.58 -7.16
CA ALA A 13 10.33 10.83 -5.75
C ALA A 13 10.79 9.67 -4.85
N VAL A 14 10.91 8.45 -5.39
CA VAL A 14 11.27 7.24 -4.63
C VAL A 14 12.63 6.72 -5.10
N SER A 15 13.53 6.44 -4.16
CA SER A 15 14.89 5.93 -4.47
C SER A 15 14.89 4.53 -5.10
N GLU A 16 14.02 3.64 -4.63
CA GLU A 16 13.88 2.26 -5.09
C GLU A 16 12.42 1.97 -5.46
N PRO A 17 11.96 2.43 -6.64
CA PRO A 17 10.57 2.27 -7.03
C PRO A 17 10.22 0.80 -7.29
N CYS A 18 9.08 0.36 -6.79
CA CYS A 18 8.53 -0.96 -7.11
C CYS A 18 7.85 -0.93 -8.49
N ASP A 19 7.86 -2.07 -9.17
CA ASP A 19 7.15 -2.24 -10.46
C ASP A 19 5.63 -2.24 -10.28
N TYR A 20 5.14 -2.67 -9.11
CA TYR A 20 3.74 -2.73 -8.76
C TYR A 20 3.44 -1.83 -7.57
N ASN A 21 2.29 -1.16 -7.60
CA ASN A 21 1.82 -0.29 -6.53
C ASN A 21 0.34 -0.51 -6.29
N HIS A 22 -0.11 -0.33 -5.04
CA HIS A 22 -1.49 0.05 -4.80
C HIS A 22 -1.64 1.56 -5.04
N ALA A 23 -2.79 1.97 -5.56
CA ALA A 23 -3.14 3.37 -5.74
C ALA A 23 -4.46 3.66 -5.04
N LEU A 24 -4.47 4.62 -4.13
CA LEU A 24 -5.61 4.96 -3.29
C LEU A 24 -5.79 6.48 -3.27
N ILE A 25 -7.03 6.95 -3.35
CA ILE A 25 -7.33 8.38 -3.37
C ILE A 25 -7.99 8.78 -2.05
N VAL A 26 -7.40 9.75 -1.35
CA VAL A 26 -7.92 10.31 -0.10
C VAL A 26 -7.80 11.82 -0.13
N GLY A 27 -8.94 12.52 -0.11
CA GLY A 27 -8.96 13.97 -0.31
C GLY A 27 -8.29 14.35 -1.63
N ASP A 28 -7.40 15.33 -1.58
CA ASP A 28 -6.62 15.83 -2.73
C ASP A 28 -5.30 15.09 -2.94
N LYS A 29 -5.21 13.84 -2.46
CA LYS A 29 -3.99 13.02 -2.55
C LYS A 29 -4.24 11.69 -3.25
N ILE A 30 -3.35 11.36 -4.19
CA ILE A 30 -3.21 10.01 -4.75
C ILE A 30 -2.03 9.34 -4.07
N TRP A 31 -2.30 8.39 -3.18
CA TRP A 31 -1.29 7.61 -2.50
C TRP A 31 -0.88 6.40 -3.34
N LEU A 32 0.43 6.19 -3.47
CA LEU A 32 1.03 4.98 -3.99
C LEU A 32 1.72 4.21 -2.88
N PHE A 33 1.44 2.93 -2.77
CA PHE A 33 2.14 2.00 -1.87
C PHE A 33 2.87 0.95 -2.69
N GLY A 34 4.19 0.89 -2.58
CA GLY A 34 5.00 -0.08 -3.32
C GLY A 34 4.65 -1.51 -2.94
N LYS A 35 4.63 -2.41 -3.92
CA LYS A 35 4.34 -3.84 -3.71
C LYS A 35 5.56 -4.69 -4.05
N LYS A 36 6.01 -5.48 -3.08
CA LYS A 36 7.08 -6.47 -3.24
C LYS A 36 6.49 -7.85 -3.49
N PHE A 37 7.19 -8.66 -4.29
CA PHE A 37 6.82 -10.06 -4.44
C PHE A 37 7.11 -10.82 -3.15
N VAL A 38 6.13 -11.56 -2.64
CA VAL A 38 6.28 -12.53 -1.55
C VAL A 38 6.03 -13.92 -2.09
N SER A 39 6.91 -14.85 -1.70
CA SER A 39 6.75 -16.27 -2.00
C SER A 39 6.06 -16.95 -0.84
N GLN A 40 5.15 -17.87 -1.16
CA GLN A 40 4.40 -18.72 -0.24
C GLN A 40 4.67 -20.19 -0.62
N PRO A 41 5.90 -20.69 -0.44
CA PRO A 41 6.31 -22.01 -0.89
C PRO A 41 5.45 -23.16 -0.34
N THR A 42 4.96 -23.08 0.89
CA THR A 42 4.08 -24.08 1.51
C THR A 42 2.78 -24.26 0.70
N PHE A 43 2.40 -23.24 -0.07
CA PHE A 43 1.17 -23.17 -0.85
C PHE A 43 1.42 -23.20 -2.37
N ASN A 44 2.69 -23.32 -2.80
CA ASN A 44 3.11 -23.21 -4.20
C ASN A 44 2.54 -21.96 -4.90
N TRP A 45 2.54 -20.83 -4.17
CA TRP A 45 1.99 -19.55 -4.60
C TRP A 45 2.99 -18.43 -4.35
N GLY A 46 2.81 -17.29 -5.00
CA GLY A 46 3.45 -16.03 -4.65
C GLY A 46 2.72 -14.87 -5.30
N HIS A 47 2.76 -13.69 -4.68
CA HIS A 47 2.05 -12.52 -5.19
C HIS A 47 2.72 -11.22 -4.73
N HIS A 48 2.31 -10.10 -5.32
CA HIS A 48 2.86 -8.78 -4.97
C HIS A 48 2.00 -8.11 -3.91
N VAL A 49 2.62 -7.64 -2.84
CA VAL A 49 1.98 -7.03 -1.65
C VAL A 49 2.82 -5.95 -0.99
N ALA A 50 2.18 -5.10 -0.19
CA ALA A 50 2.76 -4.02 0.58
C ALA A 50 3.08 -4.42 2.03
N PHE A 51 2.33 -5.37 2.63
CA PHE A 51 2.48 -5.77 4.03
C PHE A 51 3.90 -6.18 4.48
N PRO A 52 4.85 -6.64 3.63
CA PRO A 52 6.24 -6.88 4.03
C PRO A 52 7.05 -5.62 4.37
N GLY A 53 6.46 -4.43 4.23
CA GLY A 53 7.13 -3.16 4.46
C GLY A 53 7.82 -2.64 3.20
N THR A 54 7.35 -1.50 2.71
CA THR A 54 7.82 -0.86 1.48
C THR A 54 7.88 0.67 1.65
N TYR A 55 7.50 1.42 0.62
CA TYR A 55 7.29 2.86 0.68
C TYR A 55 5.82 3.20 0.44
N ALA A 56 5.43 4.36 0.95
CA ALA A 56 4.24 5.10 0.59
C ALA A 56 4.68 6.48 0.07
N VAL A 57 4.05 6.98 -1.00
CA VAL A 57 4.29 8.34 -1.49
C VAL A 57 2.98 8.91 -2.00
N ALA A 58 2.72 10.18 -1.74
CA ALA A 58 1.50 10.85 -2.16
C ALA A 58 1.78 11.85 -3.28
N PHE A 59 0.91 11.87 -4.29
CA PHE A 59 0.81 12.97 -5.23
C PHE A 59 -0.29 13.92 -4.76
N ASP A 60 0.09 15.17 -4.47
CA ASP A 60 -0.84 16.24 -4.16
C ASP A 60 -1.42 16.81 -5.46
N THR A 61 -2.73 16.68 -5.64
CA THR A 61 -3.43 17.10 -6.86
C THR A 61 -3.67 18.61 -6.91
N ALA A 62 -3.53 19.34 -5.80
CA ALA A 62 -3.62 20.79 -5.80
C ALA A 62 -2.30 21.43 -6.23
N SER A 63 -1.17 20.89 -5.78
CA SER A 63 0.16 21.40 -6.15
C SER A 63 0.82 20.70 -7.33
N ASN A 64 0.23 19.58 -7.80
CA ASN A 64 0.74 18.74 -8.87
C ASN A 64 2.17 18.22 -8.61
N LYS A 65 2.46 17.87 -7.35
CA LYS A 65 3.79 17.43 -6.90
C LYS A 65 3.69 16.17 -6.05
N TRP A 66 4.77 15.37 -6.12
CA TRP A 66 4.98 14.28 -5.17
C TRP A 66 5.48 14.85 -3.84
N GLU A 67 4.95 14.33 -2.75
CA GLU A 67 5.48 14.53 -1.40
C GLU A 67 6.71 13.64 -1.17
N ASP A 68 7.40 13.88 -0.06
CA ASP A 68 8.52 13.02 0.36
C ASP A 68 8.00 11.60 0.65
N PRO A 69 8.71 10.54 0.19
CA PRO A 69 8.28 9.18 0.43
C PRO A 69 8.48 8.77 1.90
N HIS A 70 7.58 7.93 2.40
CA HIS A 70 7.66 7.32 3.72
C HIS A 70 7.91 5.83 3.60
N THR A 71 8.93 5.30 4.28
CA THR A 71 9.09 3.85 4.44
C THR A 71 8.33 3.36 5.66
N PHE A 72 7.67 2.20 5.56
CA PHE A 72 6.96 1.59 6.68
C PHE A 72 7.44 0.15 6.91
N HIS A 73 7.34 -0.30 8.16
CA HIS A 73 7.76 -1.65 8.56
C HIS A 73 6.76 -2.72 8.13
N ALA A 74 7.21 -3.98 8.13
CA ALA A 74 6.34 -5.11 7.87
C ALA A 74 5.18 -5.15 8.88
N LEU A 75 3.96 -5.36 8.38
CA LEU A 75 2.76 -5.56 9.20
C LEU A 75 2.68 -6.98 9.75
N THR A 76 3.26 -7.94 9.02
CA THR A 76 3.39 -9.34 9.41
C THR A 76 4.55 -10.01 8.67
N ASN A 77 5.05 -11.10 9.24
CA ASN A 77 6.00 -12.02 8.59
C ASN A 77 5.39 -13.41 8.37
N GLU A 78 4.07 -13.56 8.57
CA GLU A 78 3.36 -14.80 8.29
C GLU A 78 3.36 -15.10 6.79
N GLU A 79 3.54 -16.38 6.44
CA GLU A 79 3.55 -16.83 5.06
C GLU A 79 2.15 -16.75 4.44
N ASN A 80 1.14 -17.35 5.08
CA ASN A 80 -0.21 -17.48 4.55
C ASN A 80 -1.07 -16.23 4.80
N VAL A 81 -0.66 -15.12 4.18
CA VAL A 81 -1.36 -13.83 4.27
C VAL A 81 -1.48 -13.21 2.89
N ASP A 82 -2.68 -12.76 2.59
CA ASP A 82 -3.03 -11.85 1.50
C ASP A 82 -3.40 -10.47 2.10
N GLU A 83 -3.47 -9.45 1.25
CA GLU A 83 -3.88 -8.11 1.65
C GLU A 83 -4.92 -7.50 0.70
N VAL A 84 -5.78 -6.65 1.25
CA VAL A 84 -6.56 -5.66 0.51
C VAL A 84 -6.34 -4.31 1.16
N MET A 85 -6.03 -3.30 0.35
CA MET A 85 -6.01 -1.92 0.78
C MET A 85 -7.23 -1.17 0.26
N PHE A 86 -7.85 -0.35 1.10
CA PHE A 86 -9.05 0.39 0.77
C PHE A 86 -9.14 1.70 1.54
N VAL A 87 -10.02 2.59 1.09
CA VAL A 87 -10.34 3.84 1.80
C VAL A 87 -11.67 3.67 2.52
N PHE A 88 -11.69 4.00 3.81
CA PHE A 88 -12.89 4.03 4.63
C PHE A 88 -12.78 5.20 5.61
N ASP A 89 -13.87 5.95 5.76
CA ASP A 89 -13.93 7.13 6.64
C ASP A 89 -12.76 8.11 6.45
N GLY A 90 -12.45 8.42 5.19
CA GLY A 90 -11.36 9.34 4.84
C GLY A 90 -9.95 8.84 5.18
N ALA A 91 -9.76 7.56 5.50
CA ALA A 91 -8.47 6.99 5.81
C ALA A 91 -8.18 5.71 5.00
N ILE A 92 -6.90 5.53 4.67
CA ILE A 92 -6.41 4.30 4.05
C ILE A 92 -6.27 3.22 5.11
N HIS A 93 -6.78 2.05 4.80
CA HIS A 93 -6.69 0.85 5.62
C HIS A 93 -6.03 -0.28 4.83
N ALA A 94 -5.32 -1.15 5.54
CA ALA A 94 -4.80 -2.41 5.02
C ALA A 94 -5.41 -3.55 5.85
N LEU A 95 -6.20 -4.40 5.19
CA LEU A 95 -6.78 -5.59 5.78
C LEU A 95 -5.96 -6.80 5.35
N LEU A 96 -5.42 -7.51 6.34
CA LEU A 96 -4.69 -8.75 6.13
C LEU A 96 -5.63 -9.92 6.41
N TYR A 97 -5.61 -10.91 5.53
CA TYR A 97 -6.47 -12.09 5.63
C TYR A 97 -5.75 -13.33 5.10
N THR A 98 -6.26 -14.51 5.40
CA THR A 98 -5.90 -15.75 4.70
C THR A 98 -7.06 -16.14 3.79
N SER A 99 -6.75 -16.70 2.63
CA SER A 99 -7.74 -17.34 1.74
C SER A 99 -7.52 -18.86 1.61
N PHE A 100 -6.45 -19.41 2.20
CA PHE A 100 -6.14 -20.83 2.13
C PHE A 100 -6.77 -21.60 3.29
N GLY A 101 -7.51 -22.68 2.96
CA GLY A 101 -8.27 -23.49 3.92
C GLY A 101 -9.60 -22.86 4.32
N GLU A 102 -9.56 -21.61 4.75
CA GLU A 102 -10.74 -20.77 4.99
C GLU A 102 -10.41 -19.29 4.74
N VAL A 103 -11.46 -18.50 4.50
CA VAL A 103 -11.32 -17.04 4.49
C VAL A 103 -11.46 -16.55 5.92
N SER A 104 -10.37 -16.07 6.50
CA SER A 104 -10.39 -15.48 7.84
C SER A 104 -9.55 -14.22 7.93
N LEU A 105 -10.09 -13.24 8.66
CA LEU A 105 -9.43 -11.98 8.93
C LEU A 105 -8.26 -12.19 9.88
N LYS A 106 -7.10 -11.63 9.55
CA LYS A 106 -5.90 -11.68 10.38
C LYS A 106 -5.73 -10.41 11.20
N SER A 107 -5.75 -9.27 10.54
CA SER A 107 -5.61 -7.96 11.19
C SER A 107 -6.09 -6.83 10.28
N LEU A 108 -6.41 -5.69 10.87
CA LEU A 108 -6.72 -4.45 10.17
C LEU A 108 -5.75 -3.38 10.64
N HIS A 109 -5.24 -2.58 9.70
CA HIS A 109 -4.32 -1.49 9.98
C HIS A 109 -4.80 -0.21 9.33
N LYS A 110 -4.55 0.93 9.95
CA LYS A 110 -4.85 2.27 9.44
C LYS A 110 -3.56 3.02 9.13
N TRP A 111 -3.50 3.66 7.97
CA TRP A 111 -2.40 4.54 7.60
C TRP A 111 -2.49 5.87 8.35
N THR A 112 -1.40 6.29 8.98
CA THR A 112 -1.28 7.54 9.76
C THR A 112 -0.78 8.72 8.94
N GLY A 113 -0.35 8.48 7.70
CA GLY A 113 0.41 9.42 6.88
C GLY A 113 1.88 9.03 6.73
N SER A 114 2.44 8.26 7.66
CA SER A 114 3.84 7.80 7.61
C SER A 114 4.05 6.35 8.04
N SER A 115 3.08 5.75 8.73
CA SER A 115 3.12 4.36 9.21
C SER A 115 1.73 3.73 9.22
N PHE A 116 1.68 2.41 9.43
CA PHE A 116 0.44 1.70 9.71
C PHE A 116 0.33 1.41 11.21
N GLU A 117 -0.87 1.60 11.75
CA GLU A 117 -1.22 1.26 13.13
C GLU A 117 -2.36 0.25 13.16
N SER A 118 -2.27 -0.74 14.05
CA SER A 118 -3.31 -1.75 14.22
C SER A 118 -4.64 -1.13 14.68
N VAL A 119 -5.73 -1.59 14.08
CA VAL A 119 -7.10 -1.23 14.46
C VAL A 119 -7.71 -2.37 15.26
N ASN A 120 -8.19 -2.07 16.47
CA ASN A 120 -8.93 -3.03 17.28
C ASN A 120 -10.37 -3.12 16.76
N LEU A 121 -10.77 -4.32 16.36
CA LEU A 121 -12.14 -4.63 15.98
C LEU A 121 -12.86 -5.14 17.24
N THR A 122 -13.54 -4.23 17.93
CA THR A 122 -14.41 -4.53 19.08
C THR A 122 -15.84 -4.78 18.64
#